data_AF-A0A529MF37-F1
#
_entry.id   AF-A0A529MF37-F1
#
_cell.length_a   1.000
_cell.length_b   1.000
_cell.length_c   1.000
_cell.angle_alpha   90.00
_cell.angle_beta   90.00
_cell.angle_gamma   90.00
#
_symmetry.space_group_name_H-M   'P 1'
#
loop_
_entity.id
_entity.type
_entity.pdbx_description
1 polymer ?
#
loop_
_entity_poly.entity_id
_entity_poly.type
_entity_poly.pdbx_seq_one_letter_code
_entity_poly.pdbx_strand_id
1 'polypeptide(L)'
;LTALPQKGDLLVLDELAHASMHEGARAGRAEFKLAVHNDVDAFEDAITRWRAEGGTGRVWIVVESLYSMDGDRAPMEDLVALADRHEAF
;
A
#
# COMPACT_ATOMS: atom_id res chain seq x y z
N LEU A 1 -8.50 -4.71 -5.71
CA LEU A 1 -7.24 -4.09 -6.20
C LEU A 1 -7.12 -4.05 -7.73
N THR A 2 -7.97 -4.74 -8.49
CA THR A 2 -7.90 -4.77 -9.96
C THR A 2 -8.66 -3.64 -10.67
N ALA A 3 -9.60 -2.97 -9.97
CA ALA A 3 -10.53 -2.03 -10.58
C ALA A 3 -10.30 -0.55 -10.23
N LEU A 4 -9.86 -0.24 -9.00
CA LEU A 4 -9.67 1.14 -8.53
C LEU A 4 -8.28 1.69 -8.89
N PRO A 5 -7.16 1.06 -8.48
CA PRO A 5 -5.83 1.46 -8.95
C PRO A 5 -5.72 1.30 -10.47
N GLN A 6 -5.27 2.36 -11.13
CA GLN A 6 -5.11 2.40 -12.59
C GLN A 6 -3.65 2.22 -13.00
N LYS A 7 -3.42 2.07 -14.31
CA LYS A 7 -2.07 2.10 -14.87
C LYS A 7 -1.44 3.47 -14.58
N GLY A 8 -0.24 3.46 -14.00
CA GLY A 8 0.48 4.68 -13.61
C GLY A 8 0.27 5.07 -12.14
N ASP A 9 -0.60 4.38 -11.41
CA ASP A 9 -0.70 4.45 -9.95
C ASP A 9 0.31 3.50 -9.29
N LEU A 10 0.55 3.74 -8.00
CA LEU A 10 1.28 2.87 -7.10
C LEU A 10 0.34 2.25 -6.06
N LEU A 11 0.51 0.97 -5.81
CA LEU A 11 -0.11 0.25 -4.70
C LEU A 11 0.98 -0.23 -3.73
N VAL A 12 0.90 0.17 -2.46
CA VAL A 12 1.79 -0.31 -1.40
C VAL A 12 0.99 -1.23 -0.49
N LEU A 13 1.35 -2.51 -0.47
CA LEU A 13 0.63 -3.58 0.21
C LEU A 13 1.45 -4.11 1.38
N ASP A 14 0.83 -4.22 2.55
CA ASP A 14 1.43 -4.93 3.69
C ASP A 14 1.76 -6.38 3.31
N GLU A 15 2.97 -6.84 3.61
CA GLU A 15 3.43 -8.18 3.19
C GLU A 15 2.67 -9.34 3.83
N LEU A 16 1.98 -9.13 4.95
CA LEU A 16 1.14 -10.14 5.62
C LEU A 16 -0.35 -10.00 5.32
N ALA A 17 -0.72 -9.12 4.39
CA ALA A 17 -2.09 -9.02 3.91
C ALA A 17 -2.58 -10.35 3.30
N HIS A 18 -3.89 -10.53 3.28
CA HIS A 18 -4.52 -11.77 2.88
C HIS A 18 -4.12 -12.15 1.45
N ALA A 19 -3.92 -13.45 1.19
CA ALA A 19 -3.45 -13.93 -0.12
C ALA A 19 -4.30 -13.41 -1.31
N SER A 20 -5.61 -13.23 -1.11
CA SER A 20 -6.50 -12.65 -2.13
C SER A 20 -6.16 -11.19 -2.49
N MET A 21 -5.62 -10.41 -1.56
CA MET A 21 -5.10 -9.07 -1.83
C MET A 21 -3.83 -9.15 -2.67
N HIS A 22 -2.89 -10.04 -2.35
CA HIS A 22 -1.71 -10.25 -3.18
C HIS A 22 -2.07 -10.65 -4.62
N GLU A 23 -2.99 -11.59 -4.79
CA GLU A 23 -3.47 -11.99 -6.12
C GLU A 23 -4.19 -10.84 -6.83
N GLY A 24 -4.98 -10.05 -6.10
CA GLY A 24 -5.62 -8.85 -6.64
C GLY A 24 -4.63 -7.77 -7.09
N ALA A 25 -3.52 -7.59 -6.37
CA ALA A 25 -2.45 -6.65 -6.73
C ALA A 25 -1.69 -7.14 -7.97
N ARG A 26 -1.34 -8.44 -8.02
CA ARG A 26 -0.66 -9.08 -9.16
C ARG A 26 -1.49 -9.06 -10.44
N ALA A 27 -2.80 -9.25 -10.34
CA ALA A 27 -3.72 -9.18 -11.47
C ALA A 27 -4.10 -7.74 -11.86
N GLY A 28 -3.72 -6.74 -11.04
CA GLY A 28 -4.02 -5.33 -11.26
C GLY A 28 -3.17 -4.69 -12.36
N ARG A 29 -3.44 -3.41 -12.65
CA ARG A 29 -2.72 -2.63 -13.66
C ARG A 29 -1.74 -1.61 -13.09
N ALA A 30 -1.87 -1.33 -11.79
CA ALA A 30 -0.95 -0.45 -11.07
C ALA A 30 0.37 -1.17 -10.82
N GLU A 31 1.44 -0.39 -10.65
CA GLU A 31 2.66 -0.92 -10.05
C GLU A 31 2.35 -1.25 -8.58
N PHE A 32 2.90 -2.34 -8.04
CA PHE A 32 2.77 -2.64 -6.62
C PHE A 32 4.12 -2.91 -5.96
N LYS A 33 4.22 -2.52 -4.69
CA LYS A 33 5.34 -2.80 -3.79
C LYS A 33 4.81 -3.43 -2.51
N LEU A 34 5.63 -4.28 -1.89
CA LEU A 34 5.36 -4.78 -0.55
C LEU A 34 6.07 -3.90 0.46
N ALA A 35 5.38 -3.55 1.54
CA ALA A 35 5.95 -2.92 2.72
C ALA A 35 6.07 -3.95 3.85
N VAL A 36 7.08 -3.77 4.69
CA VAL A 36 7.27 -4.61 5.88
C VAL A 36 6.06 -4.45 6.78
N HIS A 37 5.65 -5.57 7.39
CA HIS A 37 4.42 -5.63 8.15
C HIS A 37 4.37 -4.58 9.28
N ASN A 38 3.29 -3.79 9.32
CA ASN A 38 3.06 -2.71 10.28
C ASN A 38 4.17 -1.66 10.37
N ASP A 39 5.04 -1.55 9.36
CA ASP A 39 6.14 -0.59 9.31
C ASP A 39 5.77 0.61 8.44
N VAL A 40 5.29 1.69 9.08
CA VAL A 40 4.86 2.92 8.40
C VAL A 40 6.00 3.57 7.61
N ASP A 41 7.25 3.46 8.08
CA ASP A 41 8.41 4.02 7.40
C ASP A 41 8.68 3.24 6.10
N ALA A 42 8.47 1.92 6.10
CA ALA A 42 8.56 1.12 4.87
C ALA A 42 7.50 1.52 3.83
N PHE A 43 6.30 1.92 4.25
CA PHE A 43 5.29 2.49 3.35
C PHE A 43 5.76 3.84 2.79
N GLU A 44 6.26 4.74 3.64
CA GLU A 44 6.75 6.07 3.24
C GLU A 44 7.94 5.96 2.27
N ASP A 45 8.88 5.05 2.53
CA ASP A 45 10.03 4.79 1.67
C ASP A 45 9.61 4.31 0.28
N ALA A 46 8.66 3.39 0.20
CA ALA A 46 8.12 2.90 -1.07
C ALA A 46 7.48 4.02 -1.89
N ILE A 47 6.69 4.89 -1.23
CA ILE A 47 6.05 6.04 -1.86
C ILE A 47 7.08 7.05 -2.34
N THR A 48 7.99 7.45 -1.47
CA THR A 48 9.00 8.49 -1.74
C THR A 48 9.93 8.06 -2.86
N ARG A 49 10.37 6.81 -2.85
CA ARG A 49 11.20 6.25 -3.92
C ARG A 49 10.47 6.27 -5.26
N TRP A 50 9.22 5.80 -5.29
CA TRP A 50 8.45 5.77 -6.53
C TRP A 50 8.20 7.18 -7.09
N ARG A 51 7.93 8.17 -6.21
CA ARG A 51 7.85 9.58 -6.62
C ARG A 51 9.17 10.09 -7.19
N ALA A 52 10.30 9.78 -6.55
CA ALA A 52 11.63 10.17 -7.03
C ALA A 52 11.98 9.53 -8.39
N GLU A 53 11.45 8.33 -8.68
CA GLU A 53 11.58 7.63 -9.96
C GLU A 53 10.63 8.18 -11.05
N GLY A 54 9.84 9.23 -10.75
CA GLY A 54 8.97 9.92 -11.70
C GLY A 54 7.48 9.53 -11.61
N GLY A 55 7.08 8.79 -10.57
CA GLY A 55 5.70 8.41 -10.34
C GLY A 55 4.77 9.61 -10.11
N THR A 56 3.76 9.76 -10.96
CA THR A 56 2.81 10.91 -10.93
C THR A 56 1.36 10.53 -10.67
N GLY A 57 1.02 9.23 -10.70
CA GLY A 57 -0.34 8.76 -10.41
C GLY A 57 -0.73 8.82 -8.93
N ARG A 58 -1.84 8.17 -8.59
CA ARG A 58 -2.31 8.03 -7.21
C ARG A 58 -1.52 6.94 -6.48
N VAL A 59 -1.41 7.10 -5.17
CA VAL A 59 -0.87 6.08 -4.28
C VAL A 59 -2.02 5.44 -3.53
N TRP A 60 -1.97 4.12 -3.39
CA TRP A 60 -2.95 3.32 -2.65
C TRP A 60 -2.23 2.52 -1.57
N ILE A 61 -2.52 2.81 -0.30
CA ILE A 61 -2.04 2.06 0.86
C ILE A 61 -3.04 0.94 1.14
N VAL A 62 -2.57 -0.30 1.17
CA VAL A 62 -3.42 -1.48 1.34
C VAL A 62 -2.94 -2.30 2.54
N VAL A 63 -3.79 -2.34 3.55
CA VAL A 63 -3.56 -3.03 4.83
C VAL A 63 -4.84 -3.76 5.26
N GLU A 64 -4.71 -4.68 6.21
CA GLU A 64 -5.86 -5.20 6.95
C GLU A 64 -5.98 -4.48 8.29
N SER A 65 -7.19 -4.04 8.65
CA SER A 65 -7.43 -3.42 9.96
C SER A 65 -7.18 -4.37 11.15
N LEU A 66 -7.28 -5.68 10.89
CA LEU A 66 -7.00 -6.76 11.82
C LEU A 66 -6.47 -7.94 11.00
N TYR A 67 -5.21 -8.30 11.19
CA TYR A 67 -4.58 -9.41 10.48
C TYR A 67 -4.97 -10.72 11.15
N SER A 68 -5.69 -11.59 10.43
CA SER A 68 -6.32 -12.76 11.04
C SER A 68 -5.36 -13.86 11.51
N MET A 69 -4.13 -13.90 10.96
CA MET A 69 -3.15 -14.91 11.34
C MET A 69 -2.52 -14.63 12.72
N ASP A 70 -2.12 -13.38 12.96
CA ASP A 70 -1.40 -12.98 14.17
C ASP A 70 -2.29 -12.21 15.16
N GLY A 71 -3.46 -11.73 14.72
CA GLY A 71 -4.46 -11.07 15.55
C GLY A 71 -4.12 -9.61 15.91
N ASP A 72 -3.07 -9.07 15.30
CA ASP A 72 -2.62 -7.69 15.47
C ASP A 72 -3.27 -6.77 14.43
N ARG A 73 -3.01 -5.47 14.55
CA ARG A 73 -3.76 -4.42 13.85
C ARG A 73 -2.82 -3.46 13.16
N ALA A 74 -3.22 -3.04 11.96
CA ALA A 74 -2.52 -1.97 11.25
C ALA A 74 -2.48 -0.68 12.09
N PRO A 75 -1.36 0.08 12.04
CA PRO A 75 -1.23 1.39 12.66
C PRO A 75 -2.04 2.44 11.87
N MET A 76 -3.37 2.34 11.94
CA MET A 76 -4.30 3.09 11.09
C MET A 76 -4.15 4.61 11.21
N GLU A 77 -3.91 5.14 12.41
CA GLU A 77 -3.73 6.58 12.63
C GLU A 77 -2.50 7.10 11.87
N ASP A 78 -1.40 6.39 11.96
CA ASP A 78 -0.14 6.76 11.31
C ASP A 78 -0.21 6.59 9.78
N LEU A 79 -0.87 5.52 9.31
CA LEU A 79 -1.08 5.28 7.88
C LEU A 79 -2.02 6.31 7.24
N VAL A 80 -3.06 6.75 7.96
CA VAL A 80 -3.93 7.85 7.50
C VAL A 80 -3.16 9.16 7.44
N ALA A 81 -2.37 9.47 8.48
CA ALA A 81 -1.51 10.65 8.48
C ALA A 81 -0.48 10.60 7.34
N LEU A 82 0.07 9.43 7.03
CA LEU A 82 0.94 9.22 5.86
C LEU A 82 0.19 9.45 4.56
N ALA A 83 -1.03 8.91 4.43
CA ALA A 83 -1.85 9.08 3.24
C ALA A 83 -2.14 10.56 2.96
N ASP A 84 -2.48 11.33 3.99
CA ASP A 84 -2.70 12.77 3.90
C ASP A 84 -1.43 13.52 3.45
N ARG A 85 -0.25 13.16 3.97
CA ARG A 85 1.03 13.77 3.56
C ARG A 85 1.38 13.55 2.09
N HIS A 86 1.01 12.40 1.53
CA HIS A 86 1.38 12.00 0.17
C HIS A 86 0.23 12.03 -0.86
N GLU A 87 -0.91 12.61 -0.48
CA GLU A 87 -2.14 12.62 -1.30
C GLU A 87 -2.54 11.20 -1.79
N ALA A 88 -2.36 10.22 -0.89
CA ALA A 88 -2.67 8.82 -1.11
C ALA A 88 -4.09 8.47 -0.63
N PHE A 89 -4.53 7.26 -0.98
CA PHE A 89 -5.76 6.62 -0.51
C PHE A 89 -5.48 5.40 0.34
#